data_AF-G5LRC6-F1
#
_entry.id   AF-G5LRC6-F1
#
_cell.length_a   1.000
_cell.length_b   1.000
_cell.length_c   1.000
_cell.angle_alpha   90.00
_cell.angle_beta   90.00
_cell.angle_gamma   90.00
#
_symmetry.space_group_name_H-M   'P 1'
#
loop_
_entity.id
_entity.type
_entity.pdbx_description
1 polymer ?
#
loop_
_entity_poly.entity_id
_entity_poly.type
_entity_poly.pdbx_seq_one_letter_code
_entity_poly.pdbx_strand_id
1 'polypeptide(L)' 'MSYLGTATPYSANALTTNVPELGIELQQNGTVFPPGTSLTIDESSLPTLKAVPVKQPGKEPAEGDFEAFATLQVDYQ' A
#
# COMPACT_ATOMS: atom_id res chain seq x y z
N MET A 1 -14.59 -0.01 2.38
CA MET A 1 -13.26 -0.11 3.02
C MET A 1 -12.28 0.77 2.28
N SER A 2 -11.49 1.57 2.96
CA SER A 2 -10.41 2.38 2.41
C SER A 2 -9.17 2.23 3.29
N TYR A 3 -8.01 2.66 2.81
CA TYR A 3 -6.86 2.84 3.69
C TYR A 3 -6.17 4.16 3.43
N LEU A 4 -5.51 4.68 4.46
CA LEU A 4 -4.74 5.91 4.39
C LEU A 4 -3.32 5.67 4.90
N GLY A 5 -2.37 6.36 4.29
CA GLY A 5 -0.98 6.38 4.70
C GLY A 5 -0.22 7.41 3.86
N THR A 6 1.01 7.70 4.26
CA THR A 6 1.84 8.68 3.55
C THR A 6 2.40 8.05 2.28
N ALA A 7 2.10 8.64 1.12
CA ALA A 7 2.62 8.16 -0.15
C ALA A 7 4.10 8.50 -0.34
N THR A 8 4.84 7.65 -1.04
CA THR A 8 6.23 7.92 -1.45
C THR A 8 6.30 9.13 -2.40
N PRO A 9 7.43 9.86 -2.45
CA PRO A 9 7.58 10.98 -3.38
C PRO A 9 7.72 10.55 -4.85
N TYR A 10 7.94 9.26 -5.13
CA TYR A 10 8.13 8.72 -6.48
C TYR A 10 6.97 7.84 -6.96
N SER A 11 6.01 7.50 -6.11
CA SER A 11 4.81 6.74 -6.46
C SER A 11 3.66 7.09 -5.51
N ALA A 12 2.54 7.56 -6.08
CA ALA A 12 1.32 7.82 -5.33
C ALA A 12 0.60 6.55 -4.85
N ASN A 13 0.98 5.37 -5.39
CA ASN A 13 0.36 4.08 -5.06
C ASN A 13 1.10 3.33 -3.94
N ALA A 14 2.25 3.84 -3.51
CA ALA A 14 3.10 3.18 -2.53
C ALA A 14 3.24 4.03 -1.28
N LEU A 15 3.20 3.38 -0.12
CA LEU A 15 3.42 4.00 1.19
C LEU A 15 4.91 4.15 1.48
N THR A 16 5.29 5.26 2.11
CA THR A 16 6.66 5.48 2.58
C THR A 16 7.06 4.42 3.60
N THR A 17 8.30 3.93 3.48
CA THR A 17 8.94 3.14 4.52
C THR A 17 10.01 3.97 5.25
N ASN A 18 10.62 3.41 6.30
CA ASN A 18 11.85 3.93 6.90
C ASN A 18 13.09 3.83 5.98
N VAL A 19 13.00 3.15 4.83
CA VAL A 19 14.01 3.14 3.76
C VAL A 19 13.49 3.98 2.59
N PRO A 20 14.00 5.20 2.35
CA PRO A 20 13.41 6.14 1.40
C PRO A 20 13.21 5.60 -0.02
N GLU A 21 14.12 4.75 -0.49
CA GLU A 21 14.09 4.14 -1.82
C GLU A 21 13.13 2.93 -1.93
N LEU A 22 12.47 2.55 -0.85
CA LEU A 22 11.47 1.47 -0.80
C LEU A 22 10.11 2.00 -0.35
N GLY A 23 9.09 1.55 -1.05
CA GLY A 23 7.69 1.77 -0.73
C GLY A 23 6.94 0.46 -0.59
N ILE A 24 5.78 0.50 0.05
CA ILE A 24 4.83 -0.62 0.08
C ILE A 24 3.58 -0.26 -0.71
N GLU A 25 3.34 -0.97 -1.81
CA GLU A 25 2.07 -0.91 -2.54
C GLU A 25 1.10 -1.94 -1.95
N LEU A 26 -0.14 -1.54 -1.69
CA LEU A 26 -1.21 -2.50 -1.41
C LEU A 26 -1.91 -2.91 -2.69
N GLN A 27 -2.11 -4.20 -2.86
CA GLN A 27 -2.88 -4.78 -3.96
C GLN A 27 -4.10 -5.51 -3.43
N GLN A 28 -5.23 -5.32 -4.09
CA GLN A 28 -6.46 -6.08 -3.91
C GLN A 28 -6.61 -7.07 -5.06
N ASN A 29 -6.69 -8.36 -4.76
CA ASN A 29 -6.82 -9.44 -5.75
C ASN A 29 -5.77 -9.35 -6.89
N GLY A 30 -4.56 -8.86 -6.58
CA GLY A 30 -3.47 -8.69 -7.54
C GLY A 30 -3.52 -7.39 -8.36
N THR A 31 -4.51 -6.53 -8.15
CA THR A 31 -4.59 -5.18 -8.75
C THR A 31 -4.19 -4.14 -7.72
N VAL A 32 -3.51 -3.07 -8.13
CA VAL A 32 -3.17 -1.94 -7.25
C VAL A 32 -4.43 -1.40 -6.56
N PHE A 33 -4.36 -1.26 -5.24
CA PHE A 33 -5.36 -0.58 -4.41
C PHE A 33 -4.75 0.75 -3.94
N PRO A 34 -5.04 1.89 -4.58
CA PRO A 34 -4.36 3.15 -4.24
C PRO A 34 -4.79 3.71 -2.87
N PRO A 35 -3.88 4.38 -2.13
CA PRO A 35 -4.23 5.03 -0.86
C PRO A 35 -5.37 6.05 -1.04
N GLY A 36 -6.28 6.10 -0.06
CA GLY A 36 -7.43 7.00 -0.05
C GLY A 36 -8.58 6.61 -0.97
N THR A 37 -8.46 5.51 -1.74
CA THR A 37 -9.55 5.01 -2.56
C THR A 37 -10.46 4.07 -1.77
N SER A 38 -11.73 4.00 -2.17
CA SER A 38 -12.71 3.11 -1.55
C SER A 38 -12.85 1.81 -2.34
N LEU A 39 -12.89 0.71 -1.60
CA LEU A 39 -13.18 -0.64 -2.04
C LEU A 39 -14.50 -1.11 -1.40
N THR A 40 -15.47 -1.48 -2.23
CA THR A 40 -16.70 -2.14 -1.78
C THR A 40 -16.38 -3.57 -1.34
N ILE A 41 -16.92 -3.98 -0.18
CA ILE A 41 -16.74 -5.34 0.34
C ILE A 41 -17.98 -6.16 0.02
N ASP A 42 -17.77 -7.28 -0.65
CA ASP A 42 -18.76 -8.35 -0.78
C ASP A 42 -18.43 -9.43 0.26
N GLU A 43 -19.31 -9.62 1.24
CA GLU A 43 -19.13 -10.60 2.32
C GLU A 43 -19.10 -12.05 1.80
N SER A 44 -19.68 -12.31 0.62
CA SER A 44 -19.64 -13.64 -0.01
C SER A 44 -18.32 -13.92 -0.74
N SER A 45 -17.53 -12.87 -1.02
CA SER A 45 -16.27 -12.95 -1.76
C SER A 45 -15.25 -11.90 -1.25
N LEU A 46 -14.69 -12.17 -0.08
CA LEU A 46 -13.74 -11.24 0.55
C LEU A 46 -12.48 -11.02 -0.31
N PRO A 47 -11.98 -9.77 -0.40
CA PRO A 47 -10.76 -9.47 -1.14
C PRO A 47 -9.52 -10.01 -0.43
N THR A 48 -8.53 -10.47 -1.19
CA THR A 48 -7.18 -10.70 -0.67
C THR A 48 -6.36 -9.42 -0.81
N LEU A 49 -5.80 -8.95 0.30
CA LEU A 49 -4.85 -7.84 0.30
C LEU A 49 -3.41 -8.39 0.33
N LYS A 50 -2.54 -7.79 -0.47
CA LYS A 50 -1.10 -8.08 -0.49
C LYS A 50 -0.31 -6.79 -0.34
N ALA A 51 0.71 -6.81 0.51
CA ALA A 51 1.72 -5.76 0.58
C ALA A 51 2.89 -6.15 -0.34
N VAL A 52 3.16 -5.31 -1.33
CA VAL A 52 4.18 -5.54 -2.35
C VAL A 52 5.26 -4.46 -2.22
N PRO A 53 6.51 -4.81 -1.89
CA PRO A 53 7.61 -3.86 -1.89
C PRO A 53 7.86 -3.34 -3.30
N VAL A 54 7.99 -2.03 -3.44
CA VAL A 54 8.30 -1.35 -4.70
C VAL A 54 9.52 -0.45 -4.53
N LYS A 55 10.46 -0.55 -5.46
CA LYS A 55 11.72 0.19 -5.45
C LYS A 55 11.59 1.50 -6.21
N GLN A 56 12.22 2.56 -5.70
CA GLN A 56 12.38 3.81 -6.44
C GLN A 56 13.22 3.57 -7.72
N PRO A 57 12.72 3.93 -8.91
CA PRO A 57 13.46 3.72 -10.16
C PRO A 57 14.84 4.38 -10.15
N GLY A 58 15.86 3.64 -10.57
CA GLY A 58 17.24 4.14 -10.66
C GLY A 58 17.95 4.36 -9.32
N LYS A 59 17.33 3.98 -8.19
CA LYS A 59 17.95 4.02 -6.86
C LYS A 59 18.14 2.61 -6.31
N GLU A 60 19.14 2.46 -5.46
CA GLU A 60 19.40 1.22 -4.73
C GLU A 60 19.04 1.42 -3.27
N PRO A 61 18.07 0.67 -2.73
CA PRO A 61 17.73 0.70 -1.32
C PRO A 61 18.91 0.36 -0.43
N ALA A 62 18.98 1.04 0.72
CA ALA A 62 19.86 0.62 1.78
C ALA A 62 19.45 -0.77 2.30
N GLU A 63 20.44 -1.62 2.61
CA GLU A 63 20.21 -2.90 3.26
C GLU A 63 19.70 -2.69 4.70
N GLY A 64 18.79 -3.56 5.13
CA GLY A 64 18.24 -3.55 6.48
C GLY A 64 16.75 -3.86 6.50
N ASP A 65 16.21 -3.93 7.72
CA ASP A 65 14.77 -4.09 7.92
C ASP A 65 14.02 -2.81 7.56
N PHE A 66 12.83 -2.98 6.99
CA PHE A 66 11.96 -1.87 6.66
C PHE A 66 10.50 -2.13 7.03
N GLU A 67 9.80 -1.03 7.33
CA GLU A 67 8.40 -1.03 7.74
C GLU A 67 7.64 0.15 7.12
N ALA A 68 6.34 -0.03 6.91
CA ALA A 68 5.40 1.01 6.51
C ALA A 68 4.12 0.89 7.33
N PHE A 69 3.45 2.01 7.52
CA PHE A 69 2.20 2.09 8.28
C PHE A 69 1.06 2.59 7.39
N ALA A 70 -0.10 1.95 7.53
CA ALA A 70 -1.37 2.43 6.99
C ALA A 70 -2.51 2.16 7.96
N THR A 71 -3.51 3.03 7.92
CA THR A 71 -4.75 2.89 8.66
C THR A 71 -5.81 2.35 7.73
N LEU A 72 -6.39 1.19 8.05
CA LEU A 72 -7.55 0.64 7.36
C LEU A 72 -8.83 1.18 7.99
N GLN A 73 -9.74 1.70 7.19
CA GLN A 73 -11.06 2.14 7.61
C GLN A 73 -12.13 1.30 6.92
N VAL A 74 -13.10 0.81 7.70
CA VAL A 74 -14.25 0.07 7.20
C VAL A 74 -15.50 0.82 7.61
N ASP A 75 -16.23 1.35 6.63
CA ASP A 75 -17.55 1.90 6.83
C ASP A 75 -18.59 0.80 6.62
N TYR A 76 -19.46 0.60 7.61
CA TYR A 76 -20.58 -0.34 7.52
C TYR A 76 -21.75 0.37 6.83
N GLN A 77 -22.37 -0.30 5.86
CA GLN A 77 -23.52 0.22 5.11
C GLN A 77 -24.82 -0.42 5.58
#